data_AF-A0A1L9T7W3-F1
#
_entry.id   AF-A0A1L9T7W3-F1
#
_cell.length_a   1.000
_cell.length_b   1.000
_cell.length_c   1.000
_cell.angle_alpha   90.00
_cell.angle_beta   90.00
_cell.angle_gamma   90.00
#
_symmetry.space_group_name_H-M   'P 1'
#
loop_
_entity.id
_entity.type
_entity.pdbx_description
1 polymer ?
#
loop_
_entity_poly.entity_id
_entity_poly.type
_entity_poly.pdbx_seq_one_letter_code
_entity_poly.pdbx_strand_id
1 'polypeptide(L)'
;MTGAGPHNSDFLKSSADGLANDLRFEAITIPTDRIIEAFSWTALESIAGDPAEVTYRIVKDGPGILSRVPIARFGNMVTADRSEIESYRAITNLIEEYSVAKVRRTTPLCIGGFGPPGSGKSFALKRVAAAAMPEEELPMLDFNLSQFRDYSELIVAFQLVRDTALSGKVPVVLFDEFDADFDGKLGWLKYFLTPMNDGKFLDHGTTHPIDRAIFFFIGGTSPKFEAFKDDTHSERGVAAKGPDFVSRLSGYVNVRGVDPVPDQNHDQKYAIRRALILRDLLKAYHLEGAIDDAVLNGILRVPRFHHGARSLRAILQMSRISGRDRFERAALPSFDQLSLHVDPKSFLECVRDPRLQWDLPMYSSPSADHLAPNSPSVREAFAIRLHRAYCDGIKRMEMKEPGLVGGGIEMTVKEWHELAETHKESSRAQADDIASKLRLIKCYFSKNSCWENGKLHI
;
A
#
# COMPACT_ATOMS: atom_id res chain seq x y z
N MET A 1 58.02 29.47 -6.03
CA MET A 1 58.16 30.00 -4.67
C MET A 1 56.97 30.93 -4.42
N THR A 2 56.19 30.65 -3.36
CA THR A 2 55.38 31.56 -2.50
C THR A 2 54.46 32.59 -3.18
N GLY A 3 53.19 32.80 -2.83
CA GLY A 3 52.27 32.42 -1.74
C GLY A 3 50.95 33.17 -2.03
N ALA A 4 49.79 32.54 -1.89
CA ALA A 4 48.90 32.62 -0.72
C ALA A 4 48.00 33.88 -0.68
N GLY A 5 46.67 33.64 -0.74
CA GLY A 5 45.63 34.54 -0.24
C GLY A 5 44.28 34.46 -0.97
N PRO A 6 43.37 33.53 -0.60
CA PRO A 6 42.01 33.47 -1.14
C PRO A 6 41.01 34.26 -0.28
N HIS A 7 39.99 34.85 -0.92
CA HIS A 7 38.89 35.54 -0.28
C HIS A 7 37.94 34.58 0.44
N ASN A 8 37.50 35.04 1.61
CA ASN A 8 36.82 34.34 2.69
C ASN A 8 35.33 34.09 2.37
N SER A 9 34.87 32.85 2.54
CA SER A 9 33.45 32.49 2.66
C SER A 9 33.11 32.38 4.15
N ASP A 10 32.55 33.43 4.72
CA ASP A 10 31.97 33.40 6.06
C ASP A 10 30.61 32.70 6.00
N PHE A 11 30.52 31.43 6.41
CA PHE A 11 29.32 30.83 7.04
C PHE A 11 29.61 29.43 7.61
N LEU A 12 30.68 29.28 8.38
CA LEU A 12 30.88 28.09 9.22
C LEU A 12 31.66 28.46 10.48
N LYS A 13 30.96 28.69 11.60
CA LYS A 13 31.38 28.25 12.95
C LYS A 13 30.36 28.59 14.04
N SER A 14 30.25 27.66 15.00
CA SER A 14 29.39 27.58 16.19
C SER A 14 27.96 27.12 15.88
N SER A 15 27.46 25.98 16.37
CA SER A 15 27.75 25.28 17.61
C SER A 15 27.88 23.77 17.35
N ALA A 16 29.07 23.24 17.62
CA ALA A 16 29.29 21.82 17.85
C ALA A 16 29.19 21.63 19.36
N ASP A 17 28.06 21.11 19.83
CA ASP A 17 27.96 20.33 21.07
C ASP A 17 26.59 19.63 21.10
N GLY A 18 26.61 18.30 21.05
CA GLY A 18 25.44 17.44 21.29
C GLY A 18 25.09 16.49 20.15
N LEU A 19 25.36 15.21 20.37
CA LEU A 19 24.95 14.02 19.61
C LEU A 19 25.75 13.74 18.32
N ALA A 20 26.79 12.93 18.49
CA ALA A 20 27.37 12.10 17.43
C ALA A 20 26.27 11.21 16.81
N ASN A 21 25.66 11.68 15.73
CA ASN A 21 24.90 10.83 14.81
C ASN A 21 25.91 10.04 13.99
N ASP A 22 26.05 8.76 14.33
CA ASP A 22 26.78 7.74 13.61
C ASP A 22 26.10 7.53 12.22
N LEU A 23 26.34 8.43 11.27
CA LEU A 23 25.93 8.30 9.87
C LEU A 23 26.80 7.24 9.19
N ARG A 24 26.55 5.97 9.54
CA ARG A 24 27.00 4.84 8.71
C ARG A 24 26.10 4.80 7.48
N PHE A 25 26.56 5.36 6.37
CA PHE A 25 25.98 5.05 5.06
C PHE A 25 26.23 3.57 4.77
N GLU A 26 25.22 2.73 5.01
CA GLU A 26 25.24 1.33 4.58
C GLU A 26 25.11 1.32 3.06
N ALA A 27 26.17 0.89 2.37
CA ALA A 27 26.16 0.76 0.92
C ALA A 27 25.15 -0.33 0.53
N ILE A 28 24.08 0.06 -0.16
CA ILE A 28 23.11 -0.90 -0.70
C ILE A 28 23.64 -1.39 -2.05
N THR A 29 23.93 -2.68 -2.15
CA THR A 29 24.28 -3.30 -3.42
C THR A 29 23.04 -3.37 -4.31
N ILE A 30 23.02 -2.56 -5.37
CA ILE A 30 21.98 -2.62 -6.40
C ILE A 30 22.24 -3.88 -7.24
N PRO A 31 21.30 -4.84 -7.35
CA PRO A 31 21.50 -6.07 -8.10
C PRO A 31 21.32 -5.81 -9.60
N THR A 32 22.28 -5.09 -10.20
CA THR A 32 22.25 -4.64 -11.59
C THR A 32 21.98 -5.78 -12.57
N ASP A 33 22.59 -6.94 -12.34
CA ASP A 33 22.44 -8.13 -13.19
C ASP A 33 20.98 -8.62 -13.25
N ARG A 34 20.28 -8.61 -12.11
CA ARG A 34 18.86 -9.00 -12.04
C ARG A 34 17.94 -7.95 -12.67
N ILE A 35 18.27 -6.66 -12.50
CA ILE A 35 17.51 -5.57 -13.11
C ILE A 35 17.56 -5.65 -14.64
N ILE A 36 18.71 -6.02 -15.21
CA ILE A 36 18.88 -6.23 -16.66
C ILE A 36 17.98 -7.37 -17.16
N GLU A 37 17.76 -8.40 -16.33
CA GLU A 37 16.82 -9.51 -16.59
C GLU A 37 15.34 -9.17 -16.30
N ALA A 38 15.00 -7.87 -16.23
CA ALA A 38 13.67 -7.34 -15.93
C ALA A 38 13.14 -7.62 -14.50
N PHE A 39 14.02 -7.93 -13.54
CA PHE A 39 13.63 -8.03 -12.14
C PHE A 39 13.32 -6.65 -11.54
N SER A 40 12.14 -6.48 -10.94
CA SER A 40 11.77 -5.24 -10.26
C SER A 40 12.42 -5.16 -8.88
N TRP A 41 13.52 -4.41 -8.75
CA TRP A 41 14.21 -4.19 -7.47
C TRP A 41 13.79 -2.89 -6.78
N THR A 42 13.66 -2.89 -5.46
CA THR A 42 13.51 -1.66 -4.66
C THR A 42 14.37 -1.63 -3.39
N ALA A 43 14.76 -0.43 -2.96
CA ALA A 43 15.42 -0.23 -1.66
C ALA A 43 14.59 -0.80 -0.48
N LEU A 44 13.27 -0.82 -0.61
CA LEU A 44 12.38 -1.46 0.35
C LEU A 44 12.68 -2.96 0.54
N GLU A 45 12.91 -3.70 -0.55
CA GLU A 45 13.24 -5.14 -0.50
C GLU A 45 14.64 -5.38 0.09
N SER A 46 15.58 -4.47 -0.12
CA SER A 46 16.95 -4.59 0.37
C SER A 46 17.16 -4.12 1.80
N ILE A 47 16.32 -3.22 2.31
CA ILE A 47 16.51 -2.59 3.62
C ILE A 47 15.50 -3.09 4.64
N ALA A 48 14.26 -3.37 4.22
CA ALA A 48 13.14 -3.56 5.13
C ALA A 48 12.95 -5.03 5.51
N GLY A 49 13.92 -5.61 6.23
CA GLY A 49 13.78 -6.86 7.00
C GLY A 49 12.87 -7.95 6.41
N ASP A 50 12.10 -8.61 7.28
CA ASP A 50 10.93 -9.41 6.87
C ASP A 50 9.74 -8.47 6.57
N PRO A 51 9.17 -8.48 5.33
CA PRO A 51 8.04 -7.63 4.96
C PRO A 51 6.82 -7.74 5.88
N ALA A 52 6.57 -8.92 6.47
CA ALA A 52 5.46 -9.10 7.40
C ALA A 52 5.66 -8.29 8.69
N GLU A 53 6.88 -8.31 9.23
CA GLU A 53 7.24 -7.56 10.43
C GLU A 53 7.24 -6.05 10.19
N VAL A 54 7.79 -5.61 9.06
CA VAL A 54 7.75 -4.19 8.67
C VAL A 54 6.31 -3.69 8.56
N THR A 55 5.44 -4.47 7.93
CA THR A 55 4.02 -4.16 7.81
C THR A 55 3.37 -3.99 9.18
N TYR A 56 3.70 -4.88 10.12
CA TYR A 56 3.19 -4.82 11.49
C TYR A 56 3.57 -3.53 12.20
N ARG A 57 4.86 -3.20 12.14
CA ARG A 57 5.43 -2.02 12.77
C ARG A 57 4.95 -0.73 12.12
N ILE A 58 4.66 -0.73 10.81
CA ILE A 58 4.02 0.43 10.18
C ILE A 58 2.71 0.76 10.89
N VAL A 59 1.89 -0.24 11.23
CA VAL A 59 0.61 -0.02 11.90
C VAL A 59 0.80 0.35 13.36
N LYS A 60 1.75 -0.27 14.06
CA LYS A 60 2.04 -0.02 15.49
C LYS A 60 2.81 1.28 15.73
N ASP A 61 4.01 1.38 15.18
CA ASP A 61 4.98 2.43 15.43
C ASP A 61 4.84 3.60 14.44
N GLY A 62 4.27 3.35 13.25
CA GLY A 62 4.08 4.33 12.20
C GLY A 62 5.08 4.24 11.06
N PRO A 63 4.89 5.05 10.00
CA PRO A 63 5.73 5.00 8.80
C PRO A 63 7.18 5.47 9.04
N GLY A 64 7.49 6.06 10.20
CA GLY A 64 8.85 6.51 10.55
C GLY A 64 9.88 5.37 10.60
N ILE A 65 9.44 4.12 10.78
CA ILE A 65 10.32 2.95 10.69
C ILE A 65 10.91 2.76 9.27
N LEU A 66 10.25 3.34 8.27
CA LEU A 66 10.67 3.33 6.87
C LEU A 66 11.64 4.49 6.58
N SER A 67 12.28 5.08 7.59
CA SER A 67 13.19 6.23 7.42
C SER A 67 14.33 5.99 6.42
N ARG A 68 14.66 4.72 6.17
CA ARG A 68 15.68 4.29 5.22
C ARG A 68 15.11 3.93 3.83
N VAL A 69 13.79 3.90 3.68
CA VAL A 69 13.09 3.57 2.43
C VAL A 69 12.49 4.85 1.85
N PRO A 70 12.53 5.07 0.53
CA PRO A 70 11.84 6.18 -0.09
C PRO A 70 10.33 6.12 0.19
N ILE A 71 9.84 7.03 1.03
CA ILE A 71 8.43 7.28 1.27
C ILE A 71 8.05 8.65 0.70
N ALA A 72 6.83 8.78 0.20
CA ALA A 72 6.27 10.07 -0.19
C ALA A 72 5.02 10.38 0.62
N ARG A 73 4.78 11.67 0.85
CA ARG A 73 3.61 12.20 1.52
C ARG A 73 2.90 13.19 0.60
N PHE A 74 1.59 13.01 0.45
CA PHE A 74 0.71 13.89 -0.30
C PHE A 74 -0.45 14.28 0.63
N GLY A 75 -0.37 15.47 1.23
CA GLY A 75 -1.21 15.84 2.37
C GLY A 75 -1.06 14.84 3.52
N ASN A 76 -2.17 14.21 3.93
CA ASN A 76 -2.17 13.19 4.99
C ASN A 76 -1.91 11.75 4.48
N MET A 77 -1.88 11.54 3.17
CA MET A 77 -1.63 10.24 2.56
C MET A 77 -0.13 9.95 2.50
N VAL A 78 0.28 8.74 2.90
CA VAL A 78 1.67 8.26 2.83
C VAL A 78 1.71 7.00 1.95
N THR A 79 2.65 6.95 1.02
CA THR A 79 2.93 5.75 0.21
C THR A 79 4.44 5.44 0.21
N ALA A 80 4.76 4.15 0.13
CA ALA A 80 6.12 3.62 -0.01
C ALA A 80 6.30 2.83 -1.33
N ASP A 81 5.26 2.78 -2.16
CA ASP A 81 5.31 2.08 -3.45
C ASP A 81 5.92 3.01 -4.50
N ARG A 82 7.06 2.60 -5.07
CA ARG A 82 7.80 3.42 -6.05
C ARG A 82 6.94 3.88 -7.21
N SER A 83 6.11 2.99 -7.78
CA SER A 83 5.27 3.34 -8.92
C SER A 83 4.23 4.40 -8.55
N GLU A 84 3.63 4.27 -7.37
CA GLU A 84 2.70 5.28 -6.86
C GLU A 84 3.40 6.61 -6.57
N ILE A 85 4.59 6.58 -5.95
CA ILE A 85 5.39 7.77 -5.66
C ILE A 85 5.71 8.54 -6.95
N GLU A 86 6.20 7.84 -7.97
CA GLU A 86 6.56 8.46 -9.26
C GLU A 86 5.32 9.04 -9.96
N SER A 87 4.22 8.27 -10.05
CA SER A 87 2.99 8.75 -10.68
C SER A 87 2.37 9.94 -9.93
N TYR A 88 2.24 9.88 -8.60
CA TYR A 88 1.68 10.98 -7.82
C TYR A 88 2.55 12.25 -7.87
N ARG A 89 3.89 12.11 -7.85
CA ARG A 89 4.80 13.26 -8.04
C ARG A 89 4.64 13.88 -9.42
N ALA A 90 4.54 13.06 -10.47
CA ALA A 90 4.33 13.56 -11.83
C ALA A 90 3.05 14.40 -11.93
N ILE A 91 1.95 13.93 -11.33
CA ILE A 91 0.70 14.70 -11.28
C ILE A 91 0.82 15.95 -10.41
N THR A 92 1.49 15.88 -9.26
CA THR A 92 1.73 17.05 -8.38
C THR A 92 2.45 18.14 -9.17
N ASN A 93 3.53 17.79 -9.87
CA ASN A 93 4.28 18.73 -10.71
C ASN A 93 3.43 19.32 -11.84
N LEU A 94 2.55 18.53 -12.47
CA LEU A 94 1.63 19.03 -13.50
C LEU A 94 0.66 20.07 -12.93
N ILE A 95 0.14 19.84 -11.71
CA ILE A 95 -0.78 20.76 -11.04
C ILE A 95 -0.04 22.02 -10.59
N GLU A 96 1.13 21.89 -9.98
CA GLU A 96 1.96 23.03 -9.56
C GLU A 96 2.30 23.94 -10.75
N GLU A 97 2.85 23.36 -11.82
CA GLU A 97 3.18 24.11 -13.05
C GLU A 97 1.93 24.74 -13.67
N TYR A 98 0.82 24.00 -13.72
CA TYR A 98 -0.44 24.54 -14.21
C TYR A 98 -0.89 25.75 -13.40
N SER A 99 -0.59 25.80 -12.10
CA SER A 99 -1.05 26.78 -11.11
C SER A 99 -0.20 28.06 -11.07
N VAL A 100 1.11 27.94 -11.29
CA VAL A 100 2.03 29.09 -11.29
C VAL A 100 2.32 29.64 -12.69
N ALA A 101 1.82 28.99 -13.75
CA ALA A 101 2.05 29.38 -15.13
C ALA A 101 1.77 30.88 -15.38
N LYS A 102 2.80 31.59 -15.88
CA LYS A 102 2.72 33.04 -16.20
C LYS A 102 1.69 33.36 -17.28
N VAL A 103 1.56 32.47 -18.28
CA VAL A 103 0.49 32.55 -19.28
C VAL A 103 -0.69 31.78 -18.72
N ARG A 104 -1.75 32.53 -18.37
CA ARG A 104 -2.99 31.93 -17.85
C ARG A 104 -3.56 30.97 -18.88
N ARG A 105 -3.54 29.68 -18.55
CA ARG A 105 -4.24 28.65 -19.34
C ARG A 105 -5.74 28.78 -19.10
N THR A 106 -6.49 28.82 -20.19
CA THR A 106 -7.97 28.94 -20.18
C THR A 106 -8.66 27.59 -20.36
N THR A 107 -7.90 26.51 -20.45
CA THR A 107 -8.38 25.14 -20.63
C THR A 107 -8.12 24.31 -19.37
N PRO A 108 -8.99 23.35 -19.03
CA PRO A 108 -8.79 22.48 -17.89
C PRO A 108 -7.55 21.60 -18.02
N LEU A 109 -6.82 21.39 -16.91
CA LEU A 109 -5.81 20.34 -16.81
C LEU A 109 -6.50 18.99 -16.63
N CYS A 110 -6.37 18.09 -17.59
CA CYS A 110 -7.13 16.84 -17.63
C CYS A 110 -6.26 15.64 -17.22
N ILE A 111 -6.64 14.92 -16.17
CA ILE A 111 -5.87 13.82 -15.59
C ILE A 111 -6.76 12.59 -15.40
N GLY A 112 -6.29 11.41 -15.84
CA GLY A 112 -7.00 10.14 -15.66
C GLY A 112 -6.63 9.43 -14.35
N GLY A 113 -7.61 8.86 -13.65
CA GLY A 113 -7.44 8.04 -12.46
C GLY A 113 -8.01 6.65 -12.66
N PHE A 114 -7.15 5.64 -12.67
CA PHE A 114 -7.51 4.24 -12.91
C PHE A 114 -7.11 3.36 -11.74
N GLY A 115 -7.75 2.20 -11.61
CA GLY A 115 -7.54 1.30 -10.48
C GLY A 115 -8.78 0.47 -10.17
N PRO A 116 -8.63 -0.68 -9.51
CA PRO A 116 -9.76 -1.55 -9.19
C PRO A 116 -10.79 -0.84 -8.31
N PRO A 117 -12.07 -1.28 -8.33
CA PRO A 117 -13.09 -0.77 -7.42
C PRO A 117 -12.63 -0.82 -5.95
N GLY A 118 -12.79 0.29 -5.24
CA GLY A 118 -12.36 0.38 -3.84
C GLY A 118 -10.84 0.52 -3.63
N SER A 119 -10.04 0.83 -4.67
CA SER A 119 -8.60 1.14 -4.48
C SER A 119 -8.33 2.50 -3.86
N GLY A 120 -9.32 3.40 -3.85
CA GLY A 120 -9.18 4.74 -3.27
C GLY A 120 -8.76 5.83 -4.27
N LYS A 121 -9.06 5.67 -5.57
CA LYS A 121 -8.72 6.64 -6.64
C LYS A 121 -9.09 8.10 -6.29
N SER A 122 -10.35 8.36 -5.97
CA SER A 122 -10.86 9.70 -5.65
C SER A 122 -10.18 10.27 -4.41
N PHE A 123 -9.90 9.44 -3.41
CA PHE A 123 -9.14 9.85 -2.23
C PHE A 123 -7.70 10.23 -2.61
N ALA A 124 -6.99 9.39 -3.36
CA ALA A 124 -5.61 9.62 -3.74
C ALA A 124 -5.45 10.90 -4.57
N LEU A 125 -6.29 11.11 -5.58
CA LEU A 125 -6.21 12.30 -6.44
C LEU A 125 -6.54 13.59 -5.68
N LYS A 126 -7.53 13.59 -4.77
CA LYS A 126 -7.78 14.74 -3.89
C LYS A 126 -6.57 15.07 -3.02
N ARG A 127 -5.90 14.06 -2.48
CA ARG A 127 -4.71 14.24 -1.65
C ARG A 127 -3.51 14.74 -2.44
N VAL A 128 -3.36 14.30 -3.69
CA VAL A 128 -2.34 14.82 -4.63
C VAL A 128 -2.61 16.28 -4.97
N ALA A 129 -3.85 16.65 -5.29
CA ALA A 129 -4.20 18.04 -5.57
C ALA A 129 -3.97 18.95 -4.33
N ALA A 130 -4.42 18.52 -3.15
CA ALA A 130 -4.19 19.25 -1.90
C ALA A 130 -2.70 19.30 -1.48
N ALA A 131 -1.84 18.46 -2.04
CA ALA A 131 -0.40 18.55 -1.84
C ALA A 131 0.25 19.60 -2.78
N ALA A 132 -0.35 19.85 -3.94
CA ALA A 132 0.16 20.74 -4.97
C ALA A 132 -0.25 22.22 -4.74
N MET A 133 -1.40 22.47 -4.11
CA MET A 133 -1.86 23.83 -3.80
C MET A 133 -2.63 23.90 -2.47
N PRO A 134 -2.76 25.10 -1.86
CA PRO A 134 -3.55 25.30 -0.64
C PRO A 134 -5.03 24.94 -0.81
N GLU A 135 -5.67 24.40 0.23
CA GLU A 135 -7.07 23.97 0.19
C GLU A 135 -8.04 25.15 -0.07
N GLU A 136 -7.68 26.37 0.35
CA GLU A 136 -8.51 27.58 0.14
C GLU A 136 -8.66 27.96 -1.34
N GLU A 137 -7.66 27.61 -2.16
CA GLU A 137 -7.57 27.89 -3.60
C GLU A 137 -8.14 26.76 -4.47
N LEU A 138 -8.43 25.61 -3.86
CA LEU A 138 -8.84 24.36 -4.52
C LEU A 138 -10.24 23.88 -4.10
N PRO A 139 -11.32 24.58 -4.50
CA PRO A 139 -12.67 24.08 -4.28
C PRO A 139 -12.87 22.76 -5.02
N MET A 140 -13.24 21.72 -4.28
CA MET A 140 -13.45 20.36 -4.79
C MET A 140 -14.91 20.19 -5.21
N LEU A 141 -15.14 19.74 -6.45
CA LEU A 141 -16.46 19.43 -6.99
C LEU A 141 -16.50 17.96 -7.39
N ASP A 142 -17.43 17.18 -6.83
CA ASP A 142 -17.56 15.76 -7.12
C ASP A 142 -18.85 15.51 -7.94
N PHE A 143 -18.70 14.90 -9.11
CA PHE A 143 -19.81 14.50 -9.98
C PHE A 143 -19.65 13.01 -10.30
N ASN A 144 -20.69 12.21 -10.06
CA ASN A 144 -20.71 10.81 -10.46
C ASN A 144 -21.58 10.66 -11.72
N LEU A 145 -20.97 10.33 -12.85
CA LEU A 145 -21.66 10.28 -14.14
C LEU A 145 -22.62 9.10 -14.27
N SER A 146 -22.50 8.04 -13.47
CA SER A 146 -23.48 6.95 -13.49
C SER A 146 -24.83 7.34 -12.87
N GLN A 147 -24.88 8.47 -12.17
CA GLN A 147 -26.11 9.03 -11.60
C GLN A 147 -26.81 9.99 -12.55
N PHE A 148 -26.11 10.47 -13.59
CA PHE A 148 -26.65 11.41 -14.56
C PHE A 148 -27.54 10.68 -15.56
N ARG A 149 -28.69 11.27 -15.87
CA ARG A 149 -29.66 10.69 -16.80
C ARG A 149 -29.43 11.14 -18.23
N ASP A 150 -28.96 12.37 -18.42
CA ASP A 150 -28.75 12.98 -19.73
C ASP A 150 -27.69 14.09 -19.70
N TYR A 151 -27.41 14.65 -20.87
CA TYR A 151 -26.39 15.69 -21.06
C TYR A 151 -26.69 17.00 -20.30
N SER A 152 -27.96 17.29 -19.97
CA SER A 152 -28.31 18.53 -19.26
C SER A 152 -27.74 18.57 -17.84
N GLU A 153 -27.64 17.43 -17.17
CA GLU A 153 -27.01 17.34 -15.84
C GLU A 153 -25.49 17.63 -15.92
N LEU A 154 -24.84 17.20 -17.00
CA LEU A 154 -23.43 17.53 -17.26
C LEU A 154 -23.23 19.02 -17.58
N ILE A 155 -24.19 19.64 -18.27
CA ILE A 155 -24.18 21.10 -18.48
C ILE A 155 -24.25 21.83 -17.13
N VAL A 156 -25.14 21.42 -16.22
CA VAL A 156 -25.25 22.01 -14.88
C VAL A 156 -23.93 21.85 -14.11
N ALA A 157 -23.28 20.69 -14.22
CA ALA A 157 -21.95 20.49 -13.64
C ALA A 157 -20.93 21.49 -14.20
N PHE A 158 -20.85 21.69 -15.52
CA PHE A 158 -19.94 22.68 -16.11
C PHE A 158 -20.26 24.12 -15.72
N GLN A 159 -21.54 24.48 -15.55
CA GLN A 159 -21.95 25.78 -15.03
C GLN A 159 -21.42 26.01 -13.61
N LEU A 160 -21.54 25.03 -12.71
CA LEU A 160 -20.99 25.10 -11.34
C LEU A 160 -19.46 25.25 -11.33
N VAL A 161 -18.77 24.53 -12.20
CA VAL A 161 -17.31 24.65 -12.37
C VAL A 161 -16.94 26.07 -12.79
N ARG A 162 -17.61 26.60 -13.83
CA ARG A 162 -17.38 27.96 -14.32
C ARG A 162 -17.62 29.00 -13.23
N ASP A 163 -18.74 28.91 -12.53
CA ASP A 163 -19.11 29.89 -11.50
C ASP A 163 -18.08 29.89 -10.36
N THR A 164 -17.52 28.71 -10.04
CA THR A 164 -16.41 28.56 -9.11
C THR A 164 -15.12 29.18 -9.64
N ALA A 165 -14.77 28.94 -10.90
CA ALA A 165 -13.57 29.53 -11.53
C ALA A 165 -13.65 31.07 -11.62
N LEU A 166 -14.85 31.61 -11.87
CA LEU A 166 -15.10 33.06 -11.89
C LEU A 166 -14.84 33.75 -10.55
N SER A 167 -14.87 33.00 -9.43
CA SER A 167 -14.47 33.52 -8.11
C SER A 167 -12.95 33.71 -7.94
N GLY A 168 -12.15 33.42 -8.98
CA GLY A 168 -10.69 33.53 -8.98
C GLY A 168 -9.97 32.29 -8.45
N LYS A 169 -10.69 31.21 -8.16
CA LYS A 169 -10.16 29.93 -7.66
C LYS A 169 -9.92 28.93 -8.79
N VAL A 170 -9.18 27.84 -8.50
CA VAL A 170 -8.97 26.75 -9.46
C VAL A 170 -9.78 25.53 -9.01
N PRO A 171 -11.02 25.34 -9.52
CA PRO A 171 -11.82 24.18 -9.14
C PRO A 171 -11.15 22.87 -9.54
N VAL A 172 -11.11 21.94 -8.58
CA VAL A 172 -10.72 20.55 -8.81
C VAL A 172 -11.99 19.74 -8.94
N VAL A 173 -12.23 19.22 -10.13
CA VAL A 173 -13.47 18.56 -10.52
C VAL A 173 -13.21 17.08 -10.70
N LEU A 174 -13.91 16.26 -9.95
CA LEU A 174 -13.86 14.81 -10.06
C LEU A 174 -15.07 14.34 -10.84
N PHE A 175 -14.84 13.82 -12.04
CA PHE A 175 -15.83 13.06 -12.79
C PHE A 175 -15.64 11.58 -12.48
N ASP A 176 -16.33 11.11 -11.45
CA ASP A 176 -16.34 9.70 -11.04
C ASP A 176 -17.22 8.87 -11.97
N GLU A 177 -16.83 7.61 -12.17
CA GLU A 177 -17.44 6.69 -13.12
C GLU A 177 -17.60 7.30 -14.53
N PHE A 178 -16.59 8.05 -14.99
CA PHE A 178 -16.63 8.72 -16.30
C PHE A 178 -16.74 7.76 -17.50
N ASP A 179 -16.35 6.50 -17.27
CA ASP A 179 -16.40 5.38 -18.19
C ASP A 179 -17.72 4.59 -18.10
N ALA A 180 -18.72 5.11 -17.36
CA ALA A 180 -20.07 4.56 -17.31
C ALA A 180 -20.73 4.53 -18.70
N ASP A 181 -21.70 3.64 -18.85
CA ASP A 181 -22.51 3.50 -20.05
C ASP A 181 -23.46 4.71 -20.19
N PHE A 182 -23.53 5.30 -21.39
CA PHE A 182 -24.46 6.38 -21.72
C PHE A 182 -24.72 6.41 -23.22
N ASP A 183 -25.91 5.99 -23.65
CA ASP A 183 -26.20 5.69 -25.06
C ASP A 183 -25.16 4.76 -25.70
N GLY A 184 -24.58 3.86 -24.87
CA GLY A 184 -23.52 2.93 -25.24
C GLY A 184 -22.22 3.09 -24.42
N LYS A 185 -21.35 2.08 -24.56
CA LYS A 185 -20.09 1.97 -23.80
C LYS A 185 -19.24 3.21 -24.02
N LEU A 186 -18.77 3.84 -22.94
CA LEU A 186 -17.97 5.06 -22.94
C LEU A 186 -18.66 6.29 -23.56
N GLY A 187 -19.99 6.30 -23.70
CA GLY A 187 -20.67 7.35 -24.47
C GLY A 187 -20.59 8.76 -23.87
N TRP A 188 -20.18 8.90 -22.60
CA TRP A 188 -19.87 10.20 -21.99
C TRP A 188 -18.65 10.90 -22.61
N LEU A 189 -17.67 10.17 -23.15
CA LEU A 189 -16.36 10.74 -23.54
C LEU A 189 -16.46 11.85 -24.58
N LYS A 190 -17.35 11.70 -25.56
CA LYS A 190 -17.56 12.69 -26.64
C LYS A 190 -17.97 14.07 -26.11
N TYR A 191 -18.66 14.13 -24.97
CA TYR A 191 -19.14 15.38 -24.38
C TYR A 191 -18.04 16.16 -23.65
N PHE A 192 -16.92 15.52 -23.31
CA PHE A 192 -15.78 16.16 -22.68
C PHE A 192 -14.77 16.76 -23.67
N LEU A 193 -14.81 16.39 -24.95
CA LEU A 193 -13.78 16.80 -25.91
C LEU A 193 -13.63 18.32 -26.04
N THR A 194 -14.75 19.04 -26.22
CA THR A 194 -14.74 20.52 -26.29
C THR A 194 -14.37 21.15 -24.94
N PRO A 195 -14.93 20.70 -23.80
CA PRO A 195 -14.48 21.12 -22.47
C PRO A 195 -12.96 20.97 -22.25
N MET A 196 -12.37 19.84 -22.62
CA MET A 196 -10.95 19.55 -22.43
C MET A 196 -10.06 20.39 -23.36
N ASN A 197 -10.46 20.52 -24.64
CA ASN A 197 -9.62 21.12 -25.67
C ASN A 197 -9.71 22.66 -25.69
N ASP A 198 -10.93 23.18 -25.63
CA ASP A 198 -11.22 24.59 -25.85
C ASP A 198 -11.61 25.32 -24.56
N GLY A 199 -11.77 24.59 -23.44
CA GLY A 199 -12.23 25.15 -22.18
C GLY A 199 -13.64 25.71 -22.28
N LYS A 200 -14.49 25.08 -23.09
CA LYS A 200 -15.85 25.54 -23.41
C LYS A 200 -16.84 24.39 -23.45
N PHE A 201 -18.11 24.68 -23.20
CA PHE A 201 -19.22 23.75 -23.36
C PHE A 201 -20.38 24.40 -24.11
N LEU A 202 -21.24 23.59 -24.71
CA LEU A 202 -22.41 24.05 -25.47
C LEU A 202 -23.67 23.88 -24.63
N ASP A 203 -24.43 24.96 -24.47
CA ASP A 203 -25.71 24.98 -23.77
C ASP A 203 -26.77 25.57 -24.71
N HIS A 204 -27.74 24.76 -25.14
CA HIS A 204 -28.80 25.14 -26.07
C HIS A 204 -28.33 25.96 -27.30
N GLY A 205 -27.18 25.60 -27.88
CA GLY A 205 -26.61 26.27 -29.07
C GLY A 205 -25.72 27.47 -28.76
N THR A 206 -25.57 27.85 -27.49
CA THR A 206 -24.68 28.92 -27.03
C THR A 206 -23.43 28.32 -26.40
N THR A 207 -22.26 28.85 -26.76
CA THR A 207 -20.99 28.39 -26.21
C THR A 207 -20.62 29.17 -24.96
N HIS A 208 -20.37 28.47 -23.85
CA HIS A 208 -19.97 29.05 -22.58
C HIS A 208 -18.53 28.64 -22.20
N PRO A 209 -17.71 29.53 -21.63
CA PRO A 209 -16.39 29.18 -21.13
C PRO A 209 -16.48 28.42 -19.81
N ILE A 210 -15.53 27.52 -19.55
CA ILE A 210 -15.27 26.88 -18.25
C ILE A 210 -14.20 27.67 -17.47
N ASP A 211 -13.20 28.20 -18.19
CA ASP A 211 -11.96 28.78 -17.65
C ASP A 211 -11.09 27.71 -16.96
N ARG A 212 -10.10 28.16 -16.20
CA ARG A 212 -9.10 27.34 -15.52
C ARG A 212 -9.75 26.38 -14.52
N ALA A 213 -9.47 25.09 -14.66
CA ALA A 213 -9.94 24.03 -13.78
C ALA A 213 -8.99 22.82 -13.84
N ILE A 214 -9.09 21.91 -12.88
CA ILE A 214 -8.39 20.62 -12.90
C ILE A 214 -9.45 19.54 -12.99
N PHE A 215 -9.46 18.75 -14.06
CA PHE A 215 -10.40 17.66 -14.26
C PHE A 215 -9.72 16.32 -13.96
N PHE A 216 -10.24 15.62 -12.96
CA PHE A 216 -9.91 14.23 -12.66
C PHE A 216 -11.01 13.32 -13.22
N PHE A 217 -10.65 12.49 -14.19
CA PHE A 217 -11.52 11.47 -14.77
C PHE A 217 -11.27 10.13 -14.09
N ILE A 218 -12.18 9.68 -13.24
CA ILE A 218 -11.97 8.53 -12.36
C ILE A 218 -12.76 7.33 -12.87
N GLY A 219 -12.04 6.33 -13.40
CA GLY A 219 -12.65 5.17 -14.05
C GLY A 219 -13.18 4.15 -13.03
N GLY A 220 -14.40 3.66 -13.24
CA GLY A 220 -15.03 2.62 -12.46
C GLY A 220 -14.76 1.20 -12.98
N THR A 221 -14.49 1.05 -14.29
CA THR A 221 -14.48 -0.26 -14.96
C THR A 221 -13.09 -0.78 -15.25
N SER A 222 -12.16 0.08 -15.68
CA SER A 222 -10.82 -0.33 -16.09
C SER A 222 -9.84 -0.39 -14.90
N PRO A 223 -9.16 -1.52 -14.64
CA PRO A 223 -8.25 -1.65 -13.50
C PRO A 223 -6.95 -0.86 -13.69
N LYS A 224 -6.60 -0.49 -14.93
CA LYS A 224 -5.43 0.32 -15.30
C LYS A 224 -5.75 1.13 -16.57
N PHE A 225 -4.94 2.16 -16.82
CA PHE A 225 -5.03 2.99 -18.03
C PHE A 225 -4.87 2.18 -19.32
N GLU A 226 -4.01 1.16 -19.33
CA GLU A 226 -3.78 0.31 -20.50
C GLU A 226 -5.06 -0.42 -20.92
N ALA A 227 -5.77 -1.01 -19.94
CA ALA A 227 -7.05 -1.68 -20.19
C ALA A 227 -8.13 -0.69 -20.67
N PHE A 228 -8.15 0.54 -20.13
CA PHE A 228 -9.03 1.58 -20.62
C PHE A 228 -8.70 1.97 -22.07
N LYS A 229 -7.41 2.12 -22.38
CA LYS A 229 -6.94 2.46 -23.72
C LYS A 229 -7.34 1.38 -24.73
N ASP A 230 -7.18 0.11 -24.39
CA ASP A 230 -7.61 -1.00 -25.24
C ASP A 230 -9.12 -0.94 -25.52
N ASP A 231 -9.92 -0.65 -24.48
CA ASP A 231 -11.36 -0.43 -24.61
C ASP A 231 -11.69 0.76 -25.52
N THR A 232 -10.92 1.85 -25.47
CA THR A 232 -11.10 3.00 -26.37
C THR A 232 -10.80 2.68 -27.83
N HIS A 233 -10.00 1.65 -28.12
CA HIS A 233 -9.69 1.20 -29.48
C HIS A 233 -10.66 0.15 -30.03
N SER A 234 -11.60 -0.35 -29.21
CA SER A 234 -12.70 -1.18 -29.69
C SER A 234 -13.62 -0.40 -30.65
N GLU A 235 -14.40 -1.10 -31.48
CA GLU A 235 -15.36 -0.46 -32.41
C GLU A 235 -16.31 0.52 -31.68
N ARG A 236 -16.83 0.11 -30.51
CA ARG A 236 -17.68 0.96 -29.67
C ARG A 236 -16.89 2.12 -29.04
N GLY A 237 -15.66 1.89 -28.59
CA GLY A 237 -14.80 2.92 -28.03
C GLY A 237 -14.43 4.01 -29.05
N VAL A 238 -14.17 3.62 -30.30
CA VAL A 238 -13.90 4.56 -31.40
C VAL A 238 -15.16 5.38 -31.72
N ALA A 239 -16.33 4.75 -31.79
CA ALA A 239 -17.61 5.45 -31.98
C ALA A 239 -17.88 6.47 -30.85
N ALA A 240 -17.47 6.15 -29.62
CA ALA A 240 -17.55 7.03 -28.46
C ALA A 240 -16.45 8.11 -28.39
N LYS A 241 -15.58 8.22 -29.41
CA LYS A 241 -14.43 9.14 -29.43
C LYS A 241 -13.39 8.88 -28.33
N GLY A 242 -13.21 7.62 -27.96
CA GLY A 242 -12.23 7.20 -26.97
C GLY A 242 -10.79 7.61 -27.28
N PRO A 243 -10.25 7.38 -28.50
CA PRO A 243 -8.87 7.77 -28.83
C PRO A 243 -8.65 9.29 -28.79
N ASP A 244 -9.67 10.07 -29.19
CA ASP A 244 -9.71 11.53 -29.07
C ASP A 244 -9.68 12.00 -27.61
N PHE A 245 -10.38 11.30 -26.73
CA PHE A 245 -10.38 11.61 -25.30
C PHE A 245 -9.00 11.34 -24.68
N VAL A 246 -8.42 10.16 -24.97
CA VAL A 246 -7.11 9.75 -24.44
C VAL A 246 -6.01 10.73 -24.85
N SER A 247 -6.02 11.25 -26.08
CA SER A 247 -5.00 12.21 -26.56
C SER A 247 -5.06 13.57 -25.87
N ARG A 248 -6.16 13.90 -25.18
CA ARG A 248 -6.36 15.16 -24.45
C ARG A 248 -6.03 15.05 -22.96
N LEU A 249 -5.72 13.84 -22.46
CA LEU A 249 -5.21 13.68 -21.09
C LEU A 249 -3.77 14.21 -21.01
N SER A 250 -3.50 15.04 -20.00
CA SER A 250 -2.17 15.56 -19.68
C SER A 250 -1.34 14.58 -18.85
N GLY A 251 -1.98 13.60 -18.21
CA GLY A 251 -1.35 12.57 -17.41
C GLY A 251 -2.38 11.58 -16.87
N TYR A 252 -1.90 10.50 -16.25
CA TYR A 252 -2.77 9.53 -15.58
C TYR A 252 -2.09 8.90 -14.37
N VAL A 253 -2.89 8.26 -13.52
CA VAL A 253 -2.42 7.48 -12.38
C VAL A 253 -3.13 6.14 -12.32
N ASN A 254 -2.35 5.08 -12.14
CA ASN A 254 -2.84 3.73 -11.83
C ASN A 254 -2.75 3.50 -10.31
N VAL A 255 -3.85 3.73 -9.59
CA VAL A 255 -3.94 3.60 -8.13
C VAL A 255 -4.10 2.13 -7.74
N ARG A 256 -3.20 1.64 -6.88
CA ARG A 256 -3.23 0.25 -6.42
C ARG A 256 -4.13 0.11 -5.19
N GLY A 257 -4.80 -1.04 -5.08
CA GLY A 257 -5.67 -1.35 -3.93
C GLY A 257 -4.93 -1.96 -2.76
N VAL A 258 -5.66 -2.22 -1.67
CA VAL A 258 -5.15 -2.93 -0.47
C VAL A 258 -4.85 -4.41 -0.73
N ASP A 259 -5.27 -4.95 -1.86
CA ASP A 259 -5.10 -6.34 -2.25
C ASP A 259 -3.94 -6.51 -3.23
N PRO A 260 -3.33 -7.71 -3.31
CA PRO A 260 -2.27 -7.98 -4.26
C PRO A 260 -2.77 -7.85 -5.71
N VAL A 261 -1.90 -7.38 -6.60
CA VAL A 261 -2.20 -7.28 -8.03
C VAL A 261 -2.05 -8.68 -8.68
N PRO A 262 -3.08 -9.24 -9.33
CA PRO A 262 -3.06 -10.63 -9.83
C PRO A 262 -1.93 -10.96 -10.83
N ASP A 263 -1.62 -10.02 -11.73
CA ASP A 263 -0.70 -10.25 -12.85
C ASP A 263 0.75 -9.84 -12.57
N GLN A 264 1.06 -9.41 -11.34
CA GLN A 264 2.42 -9.07 -10.94
C GLN A 264 2.93 -10.20 -10.05
N ASN A 265 3.74 -11.08 -10.64
CA ASN A 265 4.49 -12.09 -9.88
C ASN A 265 5.19 -11.38 -8.72
N HIS A 266 4.67 -11.59 -7.52
CA HIS A 266 5.15 -11.01 -6.27
C HIS A 266 4.94 -9.49 -6.11
N ASP A 267 3.69 -8.97 -6.15
CA ASP A 267 3.38 -7.72 -5.43
C ASP A 267 3.57 -7.96 -3.93
N GLN A 268 4.82 -7.98 -3.43
CA GLN A 268 5.16 -8.11 -2.02
C GLN A 268 4.85 -6.82 -1.24
N LYS A 269 4.59 -5.73 -1.95
CA LYS A 269 4.40 -4.37 -1.40
C LYS A 269 2.97 -4.12 -0.98
N TYR A 270 2.01 -4.92 -1.44
CA TYR A 270 0.60 -4.79 -1.05
C TYR A 270 0.41 -4.81 0.48
N ALA A 271 1.20 -5.60 1.22
CA ALA A 271 1.12 -5.69 2.67
C ALA A 271 1.46 -4.33 3.31
N ILE A 272 2.57 -3.72 2.88
CA ILE A 272 3.00 -2.39 3.31
C ILE A 272 1.95 -1.34 2.94
N ARG A 273 1.43 -1.37 1.71
CA ARG A 273 0.35 -0.48 1.26
C ARG A 273 -0.89 -0.62 2.13
N ARG A 274 -1.31 -1.86 2.41
CA ARG A 274 -2.43 -2.21 3.29
C ARG A 274 -2.20 -1.72 4.72
N ALA A 275 -0.99 -1.83 5.26
CA ALA A 275 -0.65 -1.30 6.58
C ALA A 275 -0.71 0.24 6.63
N LEU A 276 -0.18 0.93 5.62
CA LEU A 276 -0.26 2.39 5.53
C LEU A 276 -1.72 2.85 5.50
N ILE A 277 -2.56 2.20 4.69
CA ILE A 277 -3.99 2.49 4.59
C ILE A 277 -4.72 2.15 5.90
N LEU A 278 -4.47 0.98 6.49
CA LEU A 278 -5.06 0.58 7.77
C LEU A 278 -4.73 1.59 8.88
N ARG A 279 -3.46 1.99 9.00
CA ARG A 279 -3.04 2.97 10.00
C ARG A 279 -3.76 4.29 9.80
N ASP A 280 -3.90 4.76 8.56
CA ASP A 280 -4.62 5.99 8.26
C ASP A 280 -6.10 5.90 8.65
N LEU A 281 -6.76 4.77 8.37
CA LEU A 281 -8.14 4.53 8.79
C LEU A 281 -8.30 4.47 10.31
N LEU A 282 -7.32 3.94 11.05
CA LEU A 282 -7.33 3.89 12.52
C LEU A 282 -7.22 5.28 13.16
N LYS A 283 -6.64 6.28 12.46
CA LYS A 283 -6.57 7.66 12.96
C LYS A 283 -7.94 8.26 13.25
N ALA A 284 -8.95 7.91 12.43
CA ALA A 284 -10.32 8.38 12.63
C ALA A 284 -10.95 7.90 13.94
N TYR A 285 -10.34 6.91 14.59
CA TYR A 285 -10.77 6.35 15.87
C TYR A 285 -9.78 6.63 17.00
N HIS A 286 -8.68 7.35 16.76
CA HIS A 286 -7.56 7.52 17.70
C HIS A 286 -6.94 6.19 18.17
N LEU A 287 -6.92 5.19 17.28
CA LEU A 287 -6.44 3.83 17.56
C LEU A 287 -5.13 3.51 16.81
N GLU A 288 -4.35 4.53 16.43
CA GLU A 288 -3.05 4.33 15.77
C GLU A 288 -2.13 3.50 16.65
N GLY A 289 -1.83 2.28 16.21
CA GLY A 289 -1.02 1.31 16.94
C GLY A 289 -1.72 0.64 18.13
N ALA A 290 -2.88 1.12 18.55
CA ALA A 290 -3.71 0.51 19.59
C ALA A 290 -4.66 -0.56 19.01
N ILE A 291 -4.10 -1.55 18.33
CA ILE A 291 -4.82 -2.70 17.77
C ILE A 291 -4.30 -4.00 18.36
N ASP A 292 -5.17 -4.97 18.64
CA ASP A 292 -4.74 -6.28 19.10
C ASP A 292 -3.99 -7.05 18.03
N ASP A 293 -3.01 -7.82 18.48
CA ASP A 293 -2.00 -8.37 17.60
C ASP A 293 -2.55 -9.38 16.59
N ALA A 294 -3.55 -10.14 17.03
CA ALA A 294 -4.29 -11.08 16.22
C ALA A 294 -5.27 -10.40 15.26
N VAL A 295 -5.92 -9.32 15.69
CA VAL A 295 -6.79 -8.54 14.80
C VAL A 295 -5.96 -7.95 13.67
N LEU A 296 -4.80 -7.37 14.02
CA LEU A 296 -3.85 -6.84 13.05
C LEU A 296 -3.37 -7.93 12.08
N ASN A 297 -3.05 -9.12 12.59
CA ASN A 297 -2.68 -10.25 11.75
C ASN A 297 -3.80 -10.66 10.78
N GLY A 298 -5.04 -10.76 11.27
CA GLY A 298 -6.22 -11.03 10.45
C GLY A 298 -6.39 -10.04 9.30
N ILE A 299 -6.31 -8.74 9.59
CA ILE A 299 -6.47 -7.69 8.60
C ILE A 299 -5.32 -7.69 7.58
N LEU A 300 -4.08 -7.84 8.02
CA LEU A 300 -2.92 -7.77 7.13
C LEU A 300 -2.78 -9.01 6.25
N ARG A 301 -3.16 -10.19 6.72
CA ARG A 301 -2.93 -11.47 6.03
C ARG A 301 -4.14 -12.06 5.33
N VAL A 302 -5.34 -11.53 5.55
CA VAL A 302 -6.51 -12.01 4.81
C VAL A 302 -6.22 -11.96 3.31
N PRO A 303 -6.49 -13.04 2.55
CA PRO A 303 -6.04 -13.13 1.17
C PRO A 303 -6.55 -11.98 0.30
N ARG A 304 -7.82 -11.60 0.49
CA ARG A 304 -8.47 -10.57 -0.32
C ARG A 304 -9.65 -9.95 0.41
N PHE A 305 -9.83 -8.64 0.21
CA PHE A 305 -11.05 -7.94 0.54
C PHE A 305 -12.00 -7.94 -0.67
N HIS A 306 -13.28 -8.26 -0.48
CA HIS A 306 -14.26 -8.34 -1.57
C HIS A 306 -14.39 -7.03 -2.36
N HIS A 307 -14.25 -5.88 -1.67
CA HIS A 307 -14.34 -4.54 -2.25
C HIS A 307 -13.14 -3.64 -1.86
N GLY A 308 -11.95 -4.23 -1.74
CA GLY A 308 -10.71 -3.49 -1.45
C GLY A 308 -10.78 -2.65 -0.16
N ALA A 309 -10.32 -1.40 -0.23
CA ALA A 309 -10.26 -0.52 0.94
C ALA A 309 -11.66 -0.17 1.52
N ARG A 310 -12.73 -0.32 0.72
CA ARG A 310 -14.11 -0.12 1.19
C ARG A 310 -14.51 -1.22 2.18
N SER A 311 -14.15 -2.46 1.88
CA SER A 311 -14.35 -3.61 2.78
C SER A 311 -13.53 -3.46 4.06
N LEU A 312 -12.27 -3.04 3.94
CA LEU A 312 -11.43 -2.74 5.11
C LEU A 312 -12.08 -1.68 6.01
N ARG A 313 -12.50 -0.55 5.43
CA ARG A 313 -13.18 0.52 6.17
C ARG A 313 -14.49 0.04 6.83
N ALA A 314 -15.29 -0.75 6.10
CA ALA A 314 -16.55 -1.25 6.61
C ALA A 314 -16.37 -2.19 7.81
N ILE A 315 -15.33 -3.04 7.79
CA ILE A 315 -14.97 -3.88 8.94
C ILE A 315 -14.70 -3.02 10.18
N LEU A 316 -13.93 -1.93 10.04
CA LEU A 316 -13.67 -1.00 11.16
C LEU A 316 -14.97 -0.31 11.63
N GLN A 317 -15.81 0.14 10.70
CA GLN A 317 -17.08 0.82 11.03
C GLN A 317 -18.10 -0.09 11.74
N MET A 318 -18.14 -1.37 11.37
CA MET A 318 -19.01 -2.36 12.02
C MET A 318 -18.42 -2.91 13.32
N SER A 319 -17.15 -2.64 13.59
CA SER A 319 -16.49 -3.03 14.82
C SER A 319 -16.92 -2.12 15.98
N ARG A 320 -16.99 -2.68 17.19
CA ARG A 320 -17.33 -1.92 18.42
C ARG A 320 -16.11 -1.17 18.97
N ILE A 321 -15.53 -0.26 18.18
CA ILE A 321 -14.25 0.41 18.50
C ILE A 321 -14.39 1.89 18.89
N SER A 322 -15.55 2.51 18.64
CA SER A 322 -15.79 3.91 19.00
C SER A 322 -15.65 4.15 20.50
N GLY A 323 -14.83 5.13 20.88
CA GLY A 323 -14.57 5.49 22.28
C GLY A 323 -13.74 4.47 23.06
N ARG A 324 -13.20 3.44 22.40
CA ARG A 324 -12.26 2.51 23.02
C ARG A 324 -10.83 3.03 22.89
N ASP A 325 -9.99 2.58 23.79
CA ASP A 325 -8.54 2.78 23.81
C ASP A 325 -7.79 1.73 22.97
N ARG A 326 -8.45 0.60 22.63
CA ARG A 326 -7.85 -0.49 21.84
C ARG A 326 -8.85 -1.23 20.95
N PHE A 327 -8.41 -1.61 19.74
CA PHE A 327 -9.16 -2.50 18.85
C PHE A 327 -8.86 -3.97 19.16
N GLU A 328 -9.68 -4.57 20.01
CA GLU A 328 -9.54 -5.96 20.46
C GLU A 328 -10.39 -6.95 19.66
N ARG A 329 -10.08 -8.24 19.75
CA ARG A 329 -10.82 -9.32 19.05
C ARG A 329 -12.31 -9.31 19.36
N ALA A 330 -12.69 -9.00 20.61
CA ALA A 330 -14.08 -8.93 21.05
C ALA A 330 -14.86 -7.76 20.41
N ALA A 331 -14.17 -6.80 19.79
CA ALA A 331 -14.79 -5.70 19.07
C ALA A 331 -15.05 -6.01 17.58
N LEU A 332 -14.57 -7.14 17.05
CA LEU A 332 -14.78 -7.53 15.65
C LEU A 332 -16.28 -7.70 15.32
N PRO A 333 -16.68 -7.50 14.05
CA PRO A 333 -18.04 -7.76 13.58
C PRO A 333 -18.40 -9.24 13.70
N SER A 334 -19.70 -9.55 13.62
CA SER A 334 -20.17 -10.94 13.58
C SER A 334 -19.67 -11.67 12.33
N PHE A 335 -19.74 -13.00 12.33
CA PHE A 335 -19.38 -13.83 11.19
C PHE A 335 -20.12 -13.42 9.91
N ASP A 336 -21.42 -13.16 10.02
CA ASP A 336 -22.28 -12.75 8.89
C ASP A 336 -21.98 -11.33 8.41
N GLN A 337 -21.50 -10.44 9.29
CA GLN A 337 -21.05 -9.10 8.88
C GLN A 337 -19.69 -9.18 8.18
N LEU A 338 -18.79 -10.05 8.65
CA LEU A 338 -17.48 -10.26 8.02
C LEU A 338 -17.62 -10.83 6.60
N SER A 339 -18.59 -11.73 6.36
CA SER A 339 -18.81 -12.38 5.06
C SER A 339 -19.18 -11.41 3.93
N LEU A 340 -19.65 -10.19 4.25
CA LEU A 340 -19.88 -9.13 3.28
C LEU A 340 -18.58 -8.52 2.71
N HIS A 341 -17.45 -8.76 3.36
CA HIS A 341 -16.21 -8.03 3.10
C HIS A 341 -14.97 -8.91 2.92
N VAL A 342 -14.95 -10.09 3.53
CA VAL A 342 -13.85 -11.06 3.47
C VAL A 342 -14.40 -12.48 3.58
N ASP A 343 -13.62 -13.49 3.21
CA ASP A 343 -13.91 -14.86 3.61
C ASP A 343 -13.75 -14.97 5.14
N PRO A 344 -14.84 -15.18 5.90
CA PRO A 344 -14.80 -15.08 7.35
C PRO A 344 -14.02 -16.23 8.00
N LYS A 345 -13.92 -17.40 7.33
CA LYS A 345 -13.15 -18.54 7.84
C LYS A 345 -11.66 -18.24 7.78
N SER A 346 -11.17 -17.85 6.61
CA SER A 346 -9.77 -17.46 6.38
C SER A 346 -9.38 -16.28 7.26
N PHE A 347 -10.25 -15.26 7.38
CA PHE A 347 -10.01 -14.13 8.26
C PHE A 347 -9.89 -14.55 9.73
N LEU A 348 -10.85 -15.32 10.25
CA LEU A 348 -10.83 -15.77 11.64
C LEU A 348 -9.73 -16.80 11.93
N GLU A 349 -9.33 -17.58 10.94
CA GLU A 349 -8.12 -18.40 11.01
C GLU A 349 -6.91 -17.50 11.21
N CYS A 350 -6.68 -16.48 10.37
CA CYS A 350 -5.61 -15.51 10.57
C CYS A 350 -5.70 -14.77 11.92
N VAL A 351 -6.89 -14.51 12.47
CA VAL A 351 -7.04 -13.89 13.80
C VAL A 351 -6.70 -14.89 14.92
N ARG A 352 -7.14 -16.13 14.82
CA ARG A 352 -6.84 -17.18 15.83
C ARG A 352 -5.37 -17.55 15.83
N ASP A 353 -4.73 -17.29 14.72
CA ASP A 353 -3.41 -17.76 14.42
C ASP A 353 -2.39 -16.62 14.28
N PRO A 354 -1.67 -16.27 15.35
CA PRO A 354 -0.59 -15.30 15.27
C PRO A 354 0.67 -15.88 14.59
N ARG A 355 0.59 -17.00 13.84
CA ARG A 355 1.66 -17.49 12.95
C ARG A 355 2.09 -16.33 12.05
N LEU A 356 3.17 -15.64 12.37
CA LEU A 356 3.95 -14.97 11.35
C LEU A 356 4.58 -16.12 10.56
N GLN A 357 3.95 -16.54 9.47
CA GLN A 357 4.74 -17.28 8.49
C GLN A 357 5.84 -16.31 8.08
N TRP A 358 7.09 -16.76 8.18
CA TRP A 358 8.31 -16.04 7.82
C TRP A 358 8.27 -15.48 6.38
N ASP A 359 7.27 -15.91 5.61
CA ASP A 359 6.90 -15.40 4.31
C ASP A 359 5.44 -14.88 4.37
N LEU A 360 5.19 -13.68 3.85
CA LEU A 360 3.85 -13.26 3.41
C LEU A 360 3.27 -14.38 2.53
N PRO A 361 1.94 -14.65 2.55
CA PRO A 361 1.37 -15.74 1.75
C PRO A 361 1.83 -15.60 0.29
N MET A 362 2.74 -16.47 -0.14
CA MET A 362 3.06 -16.66 -1.54
C MET A 362 1.79 -17.20 -2.17
N TYR A 363 1.20 -16.45 -3.11
CA TYR A 363 0.31 -17.06 -4.07
C TYR A 363 1.12 -18.16 -4.77
N SER A 364 0.77 -19.40 -4.48
CA SER A 364 1.41 -20.59 -5.05
C SER A 364 1.22 -20.58 -6.56
N SER A 365 2.33 -20.43 -7.29
CA SER A 365 2.48 -20.95 -8.65
C SER A 365 3.45 -22.14 -8.60
N PRO A 366 3.30 -23.18 -9.45
CA PRO A 366 4.00 -24.47 -9.33
C PRO A 366 5.51 -24.45 -9.64
N SER A 367 6.18 -23.30 -9.64
CA SER A 367 7.55 -23.16 -10.14
C SER A 367 8.58 -22.65 -9.12
N ALA A 368 8.22 -22.55 -7.83
CA ALA A 368 9.19 -22.23 -6.77
C ALA A 368 9.84 -23.49 -6.16
N ASP A 369 10.32 -24.41 -7.01
CA ASP A 369 11.15 -25.57 -6.64
C ASP A 369 12.65 -25.21 -6.64
N HIS A 370 13.03 -24.14 -5.93
CA HIS A 370 14.43 -23.79 -5.68
C HIS A 370 14.82 -23.85 -4.20
N LEU A 371 14.12 -24.69 -3.44
CA LEU A 371 14.68 -25.31 -2.23
C LEU A 371 14.79 -26.81 -2.51
N ALA A 372 15.98 -27.38 -2.31
CA ALA A 372 16.24 -28.78 -2.60
C ALA A 372 15.13 -29.69 -2.05
N PRO A 373 14.67 -30.71 -2.79
CA PRO A 373 13.40 -31.43 -2.57
C PRO A 373 13.26 -32.16 -1.22
N ASN A 374 14.27 -32.09 -0.34
CA ASN A 374 14.30 -32.72 0.99
C ASN A 374 14.63 -31.75 2.13
N SER A 375 14.57 -30.43 1.91
CA SER A 375 14.89 -29.44 2.95
C SER A 375 13.66 -29.17 3.83
N PRO A 376 13.71 -29.35 5.16
CA PRO A 376 12.59 -29.00 6.03
C PRO A 376 12.28 -27.50 5.89
N SER A 377 10.99 -27.15 5.83
CA SER A 377 10.55 -25.74 5.87
C SER A 377 11.21 -25.00 7.05
N VAL A 378 11.37 -23.68 6.97
CA VAL A 378 11.99 -22.88 8.06
C VAL A 378 11.31 -23.16 9.41
N ARG A 379 9.98 -23.31 9.42
CA ARG A 379 9.18 -23.73 10.59
C ARG A 379 9.65 -25.08 11.15
N GLU A 380 9.77 -26.08 10.29
CA GLU A 380 10.20 -27.42 10.67
C GLU A 380 11.64 -27.43 11.18
N ALA A 381 12.54 -26.65 10.55
CA ALA A 381 13.92 -26.50 10.99
C ALA A 381 14.04 -25.88 12.40
N PHE A 382 13.24 -24.86 12.72
CA PHE A 382 13.18 -24.30 14.07
C PHE A 382 12.59 -25.29 15.08
N ALA A 383 11.50 -25.98 14.71
CA ALA A 383 10.86 -26.98 15.58
C ALA A 383 11.82 -28.11 15.96
N ILE A 384 12.57 -28.63 14.98
CA ILE A 384 13.62 -29.65 15.19
C ILE A 384 14.68 -29.13 16.16
N ARG A 385 15.15 -27.88 16.00
CA ARG A 385 16.18 -27.29 16.86
C ARG A 385 15.69 -27.05 18.29
N LEU A 386 14.47 -26.55 18.45
CA LEU A 386 13.85 -26.38 19.77
C LEU A 386 13.70 -27.72 20.49
N HIS A 387 13.24 -28.74 19.77
CA HIS A 387 13.10 -30.09 20.32
C HIS A 387 14.45 -30.68 20.77
N ARG A 388 15.50 -30.50 19.96
CA ARG A 388 16.87 -30.89 20.38
C ARG A 388 17.32 -30.16 21.64
N ALA A 389 17.09 -28.85 21.71
CA ALA A 389 17.44 -28.07 22.90
C ALA A 389 16.68 -28.52 24.15
N TYR A 390 15.40 -28.90 24.00
CA TYR A 390 14.60 -29.53 25.07
C TYR A 390 15.22 -30.86 25.51
N CYS A 391 15.49 -31.79 24.58
CA CYS A 391 16.11 -33.08 24.88
C CYS A 391 17.47 -32.93 25.59
N ASP A 392 18.31 -32.00 25.13
CA ASP A 392 19.61 -31.71 25.76
C ASP A 392 19.46 -31.07 27.14
N GLY A 393 18.38 -30.30 27.36
CA GLY A 393 18.02 -29.75 28.66
C GLY A 393 17.65 -30.85 29.66
N ILE A 394 16.81 -31.79 29.24
CA ILE A 394 16.40 -32.94 30.06
C ILE A 394 17.61 -33.82 30.42
N LYS A 395 18.44 -34.20 29.44
CA LYS A 395 19.67 -34.97 29.67
C LYS A 395 20.61 -34.30 30.67
N ARG A 396 20.75 -32.97 30.59
CA ARG A 396 21.56 -32.19 31.54
C ARG A 396 20.97 -32.17 32.95
N MET A 397 19.65 -32.16 33.10
CA MET A 397 19.00 -32.23 34.41
C MET A 397 19.16 -33.61 35.04
N GLU A 398 18.98 -34.69 34.26
CA GLU A 398 19.21 -36.07 34.73
C GLU A 398 20.66 -36.33 35.14
N MET A 399 21.64 -35.76 34.43
CA MET A 399 23.06 -35.86 34.82
C MET A 399 23.39 -35.13 36.12
N LYS A 400 22.70 -34.03 36.42
CA LYS A 400 22.91 -33.25 37.66
C LYS A 400 22.21 -33.85 38.86
N GLU A 401 21.01 -34.41 38.64
CA GLU A 401 20.17 -34.93 39.71
C GLU A 401 19.41 -36.17 39.22
N PRO A 402 20.01 -37.37 39.37
CA PRO A 402 19.44 -38.62 38.86
C PRO A 402 18.07 -38.91 39.49
N GLY A 403 17.05 -39.13 38.66
CA GLY A 403 15.68 -39.45 39.12
C GLY A 403 14.79 -38.24 39.41
N LEU A 404 15.25 -37.00 39.17
CA LEU A 404 14.46 -35.77 39.34
C LEU A 404 13.29 -35.67 38.34
N VAL A 405 13.48 -36.21 37.14
CA VAL A 405 12.52 -36.09 36.04
C VAL A 405 11.68 -37.38 35.97
N GLY A 406 10.44 -37.32 36.46
CA GLY A 406 9.55 -38.48 36.63
C GLY A 406 8.80 -38.93 35.36
N GLY A 407 8.22 -40.13 35.42
CA GLY A 407 7.71 -40.92 34.28
C GLY A 407 6.86 -40.21 33.21
N GLY A 408 7.03 -40.67 31.96
CA GLY A 408 6.36 -40.15 30.75
C GLY A 408 7.30 -39.44 29.77
N ILE A 409 8.52 -39.10 30.22
CA ILE A 409 9.53 -38.35 29.46
C ILE A 409 10.12 -39.16 28.32
N GLU A 410 10.28 -40.48 28.49
CA GLU A 410 10.72 -41.41 27.42
C GLU A 410 9.85 -41.31 26.16
N MET A 411 8.58 -40.90 26.30
CA MET A 411 7.70 -40.68 25.15
C MET A 411 7.99 -39.38 24.39
N THR A 412 8.70 -38.44 25.02
CA THR A 412 9.01 -37.09 24.48
C THR A 412 10.48 -36.89 24.15
N VAL A 413 11.41 -37.58 24.80
CA VAL A 413 12.86 -37.50 24.55
C VAL A 413 13.26 -38.56 23.54
N LYS A 414 12.85 -38.34 22.29
CA LYS A 414 13.18 -39.17 21.13
C LYS A 414 13.76 -38.32 20.02
N GLU A 415 14.42 -38.98 19.06
CA GLU A 415 14.83 -38.33 17.82
C GLU A 415 13.59 -37.84 17.06
N TRP A 416 13.72 -36.73 16.32
CA TRP A 416 12.58 -36.03 15.70
C TRP A 416 11.72 -36.95 14.83
N HIS A 417 12.34 -37.89 14.10
CA HIS A 417 11.64 -38.81 13.21
C HIS A 417 10.81 -39.87 13.96
N GLU A 418 11.16 -40.18 15.21
CA GLU A 418 10.48 -41.17 16.06
C GLU A 418 9.45 -40.55 17.00
N LEU A 419 9.34 -39.22 16.99
CA LEU A 419 8.42 -38.46 17.82
C LEU A 419 6.99 -38.53 17.27
N ALA A 420 6.00 -38.72 18.14
CA ALA A 420 4.59 -38.67 17.74
C ALA A 420 4.22 -37.28 17.21
N GLU A 421 3.31 -37.21 16.23
CA GLU A 421 2.93 -35.93 15.58
C GLU A 421 2.37 -34.90 16.57
N THR A 422 1.69 -35.32 17.63
CA THR A 422 1.21 -34.42 18.69
C THR A 422 2.35 -33.67 19.39
N HIS A 423 3.48 -34.34 19.62
CA HIS A 423 4.66 -33.73 20.24
C HIS A 423 5.48 -32.92 19.23
N LYS A 424 5.54 -33.35 17.96
CA LYS A 424 6.11 -32.52 16.89
C LYS A 424 5.33 -31.22 16.75
N GLU A 425 4.00 -31.28 16.78
CA GLU A 425 3.16 -30.07 16.71
C GLU A 425 3.35 -29.15 17.91
N SER A 426 3.59 -29.69 19.11
CA SER A 426 3.97 -28.89 20.28
C SER A 426 5.27 -28.10 20.04
N SER A 427 6.30 -28.73 19.49
CA SER A 427 7.57 -28.06 19.17
C SER A 427 7.44 -27.07 18.00
N ARG A 428 6.58 -27.37 17.01
CA ARG A 428 6.22 -26.43 15.94
C ARG A 428 5.48 -25.20 16.51
N ALA A 429 4.54 -25.39 17.43
CA ALA A 429 3.84 -24.29 18.10
C ALA A 429 4.80 -23.41 18.92
N GLN A 430 5.81 -24.00 19.58
CA GLN A 430 6.86 -23.22 20.24
C GLN A 430 7.75 -22.46 19.23
N ALA A 431 8.04 -23.04 18.07
CA ALA A 431 8.75 -22.35 17.00
C ALA A 431 7.95 -21.16 16.47
N ASP A 432 6.63 -21.32 16.34
CA ASP A 432 5.72 -20.25 15.90
C ASP A 432 5.68 -19.08 16.91
N ASP A 433 5.87 -19.35 18.21
CA ASP A 433 5.91 -18.34 19.27
C ASP A 433 7.22 -17.54 19.34
N ILE A 434 8.30 -17.99 18.69
CA ILE A 434 9.59 -17.29 18.67
C ILE A 434 9.42 -15.87 18.09
N ALA A 435 8.71 -15.73 16.97
CA ALA A 435 8.52 -14.43 16.32
C ALA A 435 7.76 -13.44 17.21
N SER A 436 6.77 -13.92 17.97
CA SER A 436 6.02 -13.12 18.94
C SER A 436 6.88 -12.71 20.14
N LYS A 437 7.68 -13.65 20.68
CA LYS A 437 8.61 -13.37 21.79
C LYS A 437 9.71 -12.38 21.42
N LEU A 438 10.28 -12.49 20.21
CA LEU A 438 11.29 -11.55 19.72
C LEU A 438 10.69 -10.14 19.50
N ARG A 439 9.45 -10.05 19.04
CA ARG A 439 8.70 -8.79 18.97
C ARG A 439 8.53 -8.13 20.33
N LEU A 440 8.20 -8.89 21.39
CA LEU A 440 8.06 -8.35 22.74
C LEU A 440 9.33 -7.66 23.25
N ILE A 441 10.50 -8.13 22.83
CA ILE A 441 11.81 -7.56 23.19
C ILE A 441 12.39 -6.63 22.11
N LYS A 442 11.61 -6.28 21.08
CA LYS A 442 12.04 -5.44 19.94
C LYS A 442 13.29 -5.96 19.22
N CYS A 443 13.47 -7.28 19.19
CA CYS A 443 14.52 -7.93 18.43
C CYS A 443 13.94 -8.38 17.08
N TYR A 444 14.51 -7.89 15.97
CA TYR A 444 13.97 -8.10 14.63
C TYR A 444 15.02 -8.76 13.74
N PHE A 445 14.60 -9.75 12.93
CA PHE A 445 15.47 -10.38 11.96
C PHE A 445 15.68 -9.47 10.75
N SER A 446 16.93 -9.09 10.48
CA SER A 446 17.34 -8.65 9.15
C SER A 446 17.63 -9.88 8.29
N LYS A 447 17.18 -9.90 7.04
CA LYS A 447 17.74 -10.83 6.04
C LYS A 447 19.19 -10.40 5.83
N ASN A 448 20.14 -11.09 6.46
CA ASN A 448 21.54 -10.93 6.09
C ASN A 448 21.75 -11.53 4.70
N SER A 449 21.96 -10.67 3.72
CA SER A 449 22.37 -11.05 2.35
C SER A 449 23.78 -11.63 2.27
N CYS A 450 24.54 -11.65 3.37
CA CYS A 450 25.89 -12.19 3.41
C CYS A 450 25.89 -13.61 3.99
N TRP A 451 25.58 -14.59 3.14
CA TRP A 451 26.10 -15.95 3.32
C TRP A 451 27.52 -15.99 2.79
N GLU A 452 28.48 -15.49 3.58
CA GLU A 452 29.88 -15.86 3.42
C GLU A 452 30.36 -16.53 4.70
N ASN A 453 30.85 -17.77 4.56
CA ASN A 453 31.62 -18.50 5.58
C ASN A 453 30.90 -18.99 6.84
N GLY A 454 29.65 -19.45 6.71
CA GLY A 454 29.12 -20.52 7.58
C GLY A 454 29.09 -20.24 9.09
N LYS A 455 29.03 -18.97 9.53
CA LYS A 455 28.83 -18.60 10.93
C LYS A 455 27.71 -17.59 11.08
N LEU A 456 26.73 -17.94 11.91
CA LEU A 456 25.68 -17.04 12.37
C LEU A 456 26.30 -16.14 13.46
N HIS A 457 26.40 -14.84 13.23
CA HIS A 457 26.66 -13.88 14.30
C HIS A 457 25.31 -13.46 14.89
N ILE A 458 25.14 -13.69 16.19
CA ILE A 458 23.96 -13.34 17.00
C ILE A 458 23.92 -11.84 17.24
#